data_AF-A0A1E5UP87-F1
#
_entry.id   AF-A0A1E5UP87-F1
#
_cell.length_a   1.000
_cell.length_b   1.000
_cell.length_c   1.000
_cell.angle_alpha   90.00
_cell.angle_beta   90.00
_cell.angle_gamma   90.00
#
_symmetry.space_group_name_H-M   'P 1'
#
loop_
_entity.id
_entity.type
_entity.pdbx_description
1 polymer ?
#
loop_
_entity_poly.entity_id
_entity_poly.type
_entity_poly.pdbx_seq_one_letter_code
_entity_poly.pdbx_strand_id
1 'polypeptide(L)'
;MACREGLSLAADWYVRNVILETDCKSLVGMLQSKEGLKSRLHFIDKEAQEFGNRLPAWSVNPTRREKNGAAHELAYLAKHTEHAAVWHMRCPVCIE
;
A
#
# COMPACT_ATOMS: atom_id res chain seq x y z
N MET A 1 4.53 4.75 -3.95
CA MET A 1 4.02 5.80 -3.04
C MET A 1 2.79 5.32 -2.27
N ALA A 2 1.66 4.99 -2.90
CA ALA A 2 0.45 4.55 -2.18
C ALA A 2 0.69 3.42 -1.16
N CYS A 3 1.42 2.36 -1.56
CA CYS A 3 1.76 1.27 -0.65
C CYS A 3 2.73 1.65 0.47
N ARG A 4 3.62 2.64 0.24
CA ARG A 4 4.53 3.17 1.28
C ARG A 4 3.72 3.85 2.37
N GLU A 5 2.83 4.77 1.97
CA GLU A 5 1.94 5.47 2.92
C GLU A 5 1.04 4.48 3.66
N GLY A 6 0.43 3.53 2.93
CA GLY A 6 -0.42 2.50 3.53
C GLY A 6 0.32 1.67 4.58
N LEU A 7 1.57 1.26 4.30
CA LEU A 7 2.40 0.53 5.27
C LEU A 7 2.85 1.41 6.44
N SER A 8 3.18 2.69 6.21
CA SER A 8 3.51 3.62 7.30
C SER A 8 2.34 3.78 8.26
N LEU A 9 1.14 4.07 7.73
CA LEU A 9 -0.08 4.20 8.52
C LEU A 9 -0.40 2.90 9.26
N ALA A 10 -0.23 1.75 8.59
CA ALA A 10 -0.47 0.46 9.21
C ALA A 10 0.50 0.19 10.37
N ALA A 11 1.78 0.55 10.20
CA ALA A 11 2.81 0.41 11.24
C ALA A 11 2.58 1.33 12.44
N ASP A 12 1.95 2.48 12.24
CA ASP A 12 1.63 3.42 13.31
C ASP A 12 0.33 3.05 14.05
N TRP A 13 -0.62 2.38 13.38
CA TRP A 13 -1.95 2.09 13.94
C TRP A 13 -2.16 0.66 14.42
N TYR A 14 -1.43 -0.32 13.87
CA TYR A 14 -1.68 -1.73 14.15
C TYR A 14 -0.46 -2.45 14.73
N VAL A 15 -0.70 -3.30 15.73
CA VAL A 15 0.28 -4.26 16.28
C VAL A 15 -0.09 -5.69 15.86
N ARG A 16 -0.56 -5.86 14.61
CA ARG A 16 -1.08 -7.13 14.08
C ARG A 16 -0.48 -7.44 12.72
N ASN A 17 -0.76 -8.64 12.25
CA ASN A 17 -0.35 -9.09 10.92
C ASN A 17 -1.11 -8.30 9.85
N VAL A 18 -0.37 -7.71 8.91
CA VAL A 18 -0.94 -6.88 7.82
C VAL A 18 -0.75 -7.59 6.48
N ILE A 19 -1.79 -7.55 5.64
CA ILE A 19 -1.71 -8.02 4.25
C ILE A 19 -1.81 -6.79 3.36
N LEU A 20 -0.76 -6.52 2.58
CA LEU A 20 -0.76 -5.49 1.55
C LEU A 20 -1.28 -6.10 0.25
N GLU A 21 -2.49 -5.74 -0.15
CA GLU A 21 -3.04 -6.11 -1.45
C GLU A 21 -2.76 -5.01 -2.49
N THR A 22 -2.26 -5.40 -3.66
CA THR A 22 -1.98 -4.46 -4.76
C THR A 22 -2.14 -5.12 -6.13
N ASP A 23 -2.68 -4.40 -7.10
CA ASP A 23 -2.76 -4.86 -8.50
C ASP A 23 -1.47 -4.55 -9.30
N CYS A 24 -0.50 -3.90 -8.66
CA CYS A 24 0.78 -3.53 -9.26
C CYS A 24 1.78 -4.71 -9.20
N LYS A 25 1.80 -5.55 -10.25
CA LYS A 25 2.69 -6.73 -10.32
C LYS A 25 4.17 -6.42 -10.14
N SER A 26 4.65 -5.30 -10.69
CA SER A 26 6.04 -4.87 -10.52
C SER A 26 6.38 -4.61 -9.05
N LEU A 27 5.47 -3.96 -8.33
CA LEU A 27 5.66 -3.68 -6.90
C LEU A 27 5.63 -4.95 -6.05
N VAL A 28 4.76 -5.91 -6.37
CA VAL A 28 4.72 -7.21 -5.68
C VAL A 28 6.08 -7.90 -5.77
N GLY A 29 6.63 -8.01 -6.98
CA GLY A 29 7.97 -8.58 -7.17
C GLY A 29 9.03 -7.83 -6.40
N MET A 30 9.00 -6.49 -6.41
CA MET A 30 9.99 -5.68 -5.70
C MET A 30 9.89 -5.76 -4.17
N LEU A 31 8.69 -5.87 -3.61
CA LEU A 31 8.51 -6.00 -2.16
C LEU A 31 8.75 -7.43 -1.66
N GLN A 32 8.57 -8.44 -2.52
CA GLN A 32 8.87 -9.84 -2.19
C GLN A 32 10.35 -10.19 -2.40
N SER A 33 11.00 -9.60 -3.40
CA SER A 33 12.42 -9.83 -3.69
C SER A 33 13.30 -8.95 -2.78
N LYS A 34 14.09 -9.59 -1.90
CA LYS A 34 15.12 -8.92 -1.10
C LYS A 34 16.32 -8.43 -1.92
N GLU A 35 16.45 -8.87 -3.16
CA GLU A 35 17.48 -8.40 -4.09
C GLU A 35 17.01 -7.12 -4.77
N GLY A 36 17.58 -6.00 -4.33
CA GLY A 36 17.25 -4.66 -4.80
C GLY A 36 17.44 -4.52 -6.30
N LEU A 37 16.34 -4.57 -7.05
CA LEU A 37 16.33 -4.13 -8.42
C LEU A 37 16.69 -2.64 -8.45
N LYS A 38 17.72 -2.28 -9.24
CA LYS A 38 18.21 -0.91 -9.46
C LYS A 38 17.20 -0.05 -10.24
N SER A 39 15.98 0.07 -9.72
CA SER A 39 14.93 0.93 -10.28
C SER A 39 15.06 2.35 -9.73
N ARG A 40 14.59 3.37 -10.48
CA ARG A 40 14.45 4.75 -9.98
C ARG A 40 13.62 4.83 -8.69
N LEU A 41 12.79 3.83 -8.41
CA LEU A 41 11.89 3.77 -7.26
C LEU A 41 12.46 3.02 -6.05
N HIS A 42 13.67 2.47 -6.14
CA HIS A 42 14.28 1.63 -5.08
C HIS A 42 14.20 2.28 -3.69
N PHE A 43 14.34 3.61 -3.60
CA PHE A 43 14.29 4.32 -2.32
C PHE A 43 12.90 4.22 -1.68
N ILE A 44 11.85 4.42 -2.47
CA ILE A 44 10.45 4.35 -2.02
C ILE A 44 10.09 2.92 -1.62
N ASP A 45 10.62 1.94 -2.35
CA ASP A 45 10.39 0.52 -2.06
C ASP A 45 11.10 0.10 -0.78
N LYS A 46 12.33 0.57 -0.56
CA LYS A 46 13.07 0.34 0.67
C LYS A 46 12.35 0.95 1.87
N GLU A 47 11.88 2.20 1.77
CA GLU A 47 11.07 2.81 2.82
C GLU A 47 9.80 2.01 3.11
N ALA A 48 9.10 1.55 2.06
CA ALA A 48 7.91 0.71 2.22
C ALA A 48 8.25 -0.60 2.96
N GLN A 49 9.35 -1.27 2.62
CA GLN A 49 9.82 -2.45 3.33
C GLN A 49 10.19 -2.13 4.79
N GLU A 50 10.85 -0.99 5.04
CA GLU A 50 11.20 -0.54 6.39
C GLU A 50 9.95 -0.34 7.26
N PHE A 51 8.90 0.30 6.72
CA PHE A 51 7.61 0.41 7.40
C PHE A 51 6.96 -0.95 7.63
N GLY A 52 6.97 -1.82 6.62
CA GLY A 52 6.47 -3.19 6.75
C GLY A 52 7.18 -3.97 7.86
N ASN A 53 8.50 -3.85 7.94
CA ASN A 53 9.34 -4.55 8.94
C ASN A 53 9.16 -4.03 10.37
N ARG A 54 8.48 -2.90 10.58
CA ARG A 54 8.05 -2.46 11.91
C ARG A 54 6.84 -3.24 12.43
N LEU A 55 6.09 -3.90 11.54
CA LEU A 55 4.94 -4.74 11.90
C LEU A 55 5.40 -6.12 12.39
N PRO A 56 4.64 -6.78 13.29
CA PRO A 56 4.98 -8.12 13.77
C PRO A 56 5.08 -9.16 12.65
N ALA A 57 4.22 -9.05 11.64
CA ALA A 57 4.30 -9.79 10.39
C ALA A 57 3.57 -9.02 9.28
N TRP A 58 4.04 -9.13 8.06
CA TRP A 58 3.35 -8.60 6.90
C TRP A 58 3.59 -9.43 5.65
N SER A 59 2.66 -9.40 4.70
CA SER A 59 2.81 -10.03 3.39
C SER A 59 2.29 -9.12 2.29
N VAL A 60 2.75 -9.38 1.07
CA VAL A 60 2.27 -8.67 -0.14
C VAL A 60 1.58 -9.66 -1.05
N ASN A 61 0.31 -9.41 -1.32
CA ASN A 61 -0.52 -10.24 -2.17
C ASN A 61 -0.90 -9.50 -3.47
N PRO A 62 -0.63 -10.08 -4.64
CA PRO A 62 -1.16 -9.55 -5.88
C PRO A 62 -2.69 -9.72 -5.90
N THR A 63 -3.41 -8.66 -6.24
CA THR A 63 -4.86 -8.71 -6.47
C THR A 63 -5.21 -8.36 -7.91
N ARG A 64 -6.45 -8.65 -8.32
CA ARG A 64 -6.97 -8.25 -9.64
C ARG A 64 -7.38 -6.79 -9.58
N ARG A 65 -7.21 -6.04 -10.68
CA ARG A 65 -7.64 -4.64 -10.77
C ARG A 65 -9.12 -4.43 -10.42
N GLU A 66 -9.98 -5.39 -10.78
CA GLU A 66 -11.40 -5.41 -10.42
C GLU A 66 -11.64 -5.37 -8.91
N LYS A 67 -10.76 -6.01 -8.12
CA LYS A 67 -10.82 -6.01 -6.65
C LYS A 67 -10.12 -4.80 -6.04
N ASN A 68 -9.35 -4.05 -6.82
CA ASN A 68 -8.65 -2.83 -6.39
C ASN A 68 -9.37 -1.54 -6.85
N GLY A 69 -10.67 -1.63 -7.18
CA GLY A 69 -11.45 -0.52 -7.72
C GLY A 69 -11.51 0.68 -6.78
N ALA A 70 -11.78 0.46 -5.50
CA ALA A 70 -11.81 1.55 -4.51
C ALA A 70 -10.48 2.31 -4.44
N ALA A 71 -9.34 1.62 -4.38
CA ALA A 71 -8.03 2.27 -4.37
C ALA A 71 -7.74 3.02 -5.68
N HIS A 72 -8.19 2.48 -6.82
CA HIS A 72 -8.05 3.13 -8.12
C HIS A 72 -8.83 4.45 -8.18
N GLU A 73 -10.11 4.42 -7.80
CA GLU A 73 -10.97 5.60 -7.81
C GLU A 73 -10.50 6.65 -6.79
N LEU A 74 -10.08 6.24 -5.60
CA LEU A 74 -9.54 7.15 -4.59
C LEU A 74 -8.25 7.83 -5.08
N ALA A 75 -7.34 7.08 -5.71
CA ALA A 75 -6.13 7.65 -6.29
C ALA A 75 -6.45 8.60 -7.47
N TYR A 76 -7.46 8.26 -8.27
CA TYR A 76 -7.94 9.13 -9.35
C TYR A 76 -8.55 10.42 -8.79
N LEU A 77 -9.42 10.35 -7.79
CA LEU A 77 -10.03 11.52 -7.15
C LEU A 77 -8.97 12.42 -6.51
N ALA A 78 -8.05 11.87 -5.72
CA ALA A 78 -7.00 12.64 -5.06
C ALA A 78 -6.13 13.44 -6.06
N LYS A 79 -5.93 12.90 -7.26
CA LYS A 79 -5.21 13.59 -8.34
C LYS A 79 -5.94 14.85 -8.85
N HIS A 80 -7.25 14.90 -8.75
CA HIS A 80 -8.08 15.97 -9.34
C HIS A 80 -8.67 16.93 -8.30
N THR A 81 -8.68 16.56 -7.01
CA THR A 81 -9.35 17.36 -5.97
C THR A 81 -8.41 17.93 -4.92
N GLU A 82 -7.10 17.64 -4.98
CA GLU A 82 -6.09 17.98 -3.94
C GLU A 82 -6.50 17.53 -2.52
N HIS A 83 -7.53 16.70 -2.41
CA HIS A 83 -8.12 16.26 -1.16
C HIS A 83 -7.62 14.86 -0.84
N ALA A 84 -7.04 14.71 0.35
CA ALA A 84 -6.60 13.45 0.90
C ALA A 84 -7.28 13.22 2.25
N ALA A 85 -7.83 12.02 2.43
CA ALA A 85 -8.43 11.58 3.68
C ALA A 85 -7.94 10.17 4.00
N VAL A 86 -7.81 9.86 5.28
CA VAL A 86 -7.48 8.52 5.75
C VAL A 86 -8.58 8.05 6.68
N TRP A 87 -9.01 6.80 6.48
CA TRP A 87 -10.07 6.17 7.25
C TRP A 87 -9.51 5.03 8.08
N HIS A 88 -9.87 4.99 9.36
CA HIS A 88 -9.51 3.93 10.31
C HIS A 88 -10.78 3.38 10.95
N MET A 89 -10.91 2.05 11.02
CA MET A 89 -12.07 1.29 11.56
C MET A 89 -13.42 1.46 10.82
N ARG A 90 -13.64 2.55 10.10
CA ARG A 90 -14.84 2.78 9.27
C ARG A 90 -14.47 3.52 7.98
N CYS A 91 -14.94 3.04 6.84
CA CYS A 91 -14.90 3.77 5.58
C CYS A 91 -16.30 4.34 5.24
N PRO A 92 -16.39 5.30 4.30
CA PRO A 92 -17.66 5.73 3.74
C PRO A 92 -18.43 4.56 3.10
N VAL A 93 -19.76 4.57 3.21
CA VAL A 93 -20.66 3.52 2.66
C VAL A 93 -20.48 3.30 1.15
N CYS A 94 -20.02 4.31 0.41
CA CYS A 94 -19.73 4.17 -1.02
C CYS A 94 -18.46 3.38 -1.35
N ILE A 95 -17.68 2.98 -0.33
CA ILE A 95 -16.42 2.25 -0.45
C ILE A 95 -16.48 0.87 0.25
N GLU A 96 -17.50 0.63 1.10
CA GLU A 96 -17.80 -0.69 1.68
C GLU A 96 -18.18 -1.72 0.59
#